data_AF-A0A5E6NHR0-F1
#
_entry.id   AF-A0A5E6NHR0-F1
#
_cell.length_a   1.000
_cell.length_b   1.000
_cell.length_c   1.000
_cell.angle_alpha   90.00
_cell.angle_beta   90.00
_cell.angle_gamma   90.00
#
_symmetry.space_group_name_H-M   'P 1'
#
loop_
_entity.id
_entity.type
_entity.pdbx_description
1 polymer ?
#
loop_
_entity_poly.entity_id
_entity_poly.type
_entity_poly.pdbx_seq_one_letter_code
_entity_poly.pdbx_strand_id
1 'polypeptide(L)'
;MSVVAKYLNKLPSGGGFVYRGQSDESWGLTSTYYRRFNLNKSGDKQQQPTQQQFQDYHETLIKDAKSYHYHKEKLSDLELLLELQHYGAATGLVDFSRDFLIALWFAAHDNKGKNGKVFVLNINDIVKFSELQKGEKIFDECENYNL
;
A
#
# COMPACT_ATOMS: atom_id res chain seq x y z
N MET A 1 17.35 -0.37 29.98
CA MET A 1 16.32 0.05 29.01
C MET A 1 16.65 -0.58 27.66
N SER A 2 15.75 -1.37 27.08
CA SER A 2 16.03 -1.99 25.77
C SER A 2 16.15 -0.91 24.68
N VAL A 3 16.92 -1.18 23.62
CA VAL A 3 17.08 -0.25 22.48
C VAL A 3 15.71 0.18 21.93
N VAL A 4 14.73 -0.73 21.90
CA VAL A 4 13.37 -0.48 21.44
C VAL A 4 12.65 0.55 22.33
N ALA A 5 12.76 0.44 23.66
CA ALA A 5 12.12 1.36 24.59
C ALA A 5 12.58 2.83 24.39
N LYS A 6 13.85 3.04 24.00
CA LYS A 6 14.38 4.37 23.67
C LYS A 6 13.69 4.99 22.46
N TYR A 7 13.30 4.19 21.47
CA TYR A 7 12.64 4.67 20.25
C TYR A 7 11.13 4.81 20.44
N LEU A 8 10.50 3.95 21.25
CA LEU A 8 9.08 4.07 21.58
C LEU A 8 8.75 5.43 22.21
N ASN A 9 9.62 5.93 23.10
CA ASN A 9 9.45 7.25 23.73
C ASN A 9 9.63 8.44 22.76
N LYS A 10 10.17 8.20 21.55
CA LYS A 10 10.30 9.23 20.51
C LYS A 10 9.14 9.23 19.53
N LEU A 11 8.27 8.22 19.58
CA LEU A 11 7.10 8.18 18.73
C LEU A 11 6.12 9.26 19.17
N PRO A 12 5.36 9.83 18.22
CA PRO A 12 4.28 10.73 18.56
C PRO A 12 3.36 10.05 19.58
N SER A 13 3.15 10.72 20.71
CA SER A 13 2.25 10.28 21.76
C SER A 13 0.88 10.94 21.54
N GLY A 14 -0.17 10.13 21.47
CA GLY A 14 -1.51 10.56 21.10
C GLY A 14 -2.06 9.79 19.90
N GLY A 15 -3.38 9.70 19.79
CA GLY A 15 -4.04 9.11 18.63
C GLY A 15 -3.79 9.91 17.34
N GLY A 16 -4.14 9.34 16.19
CA GLY A 16 -4.10 10.05 14.91
C GLY A 16 -2.84 9.83 14.07
N PHE A 17 -2.04 8.79 14.34
CA PHE A 17 -0.93 8.39 13.49
C PHE A 17 -1.15 7.00 12.88
N VAL A 18 -0.59 6.81 11.69
CA VAL A 18 -0.50 5.52 11.01
C VAL A 18 0.94 5.27 10.56
N TYR A 19 1.30 3.99 10.49
CA TYR A 19 2.66 3.52 10.35
C TYR A 19 2.78 2.52 9.20
N ARG A 20 3.88 2.58 8.45
CA ARG A 20 4.20 1.57 7.43
C ARG A 20 5.65 1.14 7.54
N GLY A 21 5.84 -0.17 7.72
CA GLY A 21 7.17 -0.79 7.66
C GLY A 21 7.59 -1.09 6.23
N GLN A 22 8.87 -0.89 5.93
CA GLN A 22 9.53 -1.41 4.74
C GLN A 22 10.85 -2.05 5.13
N SER A 23 11.15 -3.22 4.59
CA SER A 23 12.34 -4.01 4.94
C SER A 23 13.63 -3.54 4.28
N ASP A 24 13.57 -2.51 3.42
CA ASP A 24 14.73 -1.86 2.81
C ASP A 24 14.56 -0.33 2.88
N GLU A 25 15.47 0.34 3.57
CA GLU A 25 15.46 1.79 3.79
C GLU A 25 15.67 2.61 2.51
N SER A 26 16.22 1.99 1.45
CA SER A 26 16.40 2.63 0.14
C SER A 26 15.08 2.80 -0.62
N TRP A 27 14.03 2.09 -0.20
CA TRP A 27 12.73 2.16 -0.85
C TRP A 27 11.95 3.41 -0.43
N GLY A 28 11.40 4.10 -1.43
CA GLY A 28 10.46 5.20 -1.24
C GLY A 28 9.09 4.71 -0.75
N LEU A 29 8.24 5.65 -0.32
CA LEU A 29 6.84 5.37 -0.02
C LEU A 29 6.04 5.31 -1.31
N THR A 30 6.06 4.14 -1.97
CA THR A 30 5.43 3.93 -3.28
C THR A 30 4.74 2.57 -3.36
N SER A 31 3.67 2.47 -4.15
CA SER A 31 2.95 1.21 -4.38
C SER A 31 3.80 0.18 -5.16
N THR A 32 3.42 -1.10 -5.09
CA THR A 32 4.08 -2.16 -5.86
C THR A 32 3.93 -1.94 -7.36
N TYR A 33 2.79 -1.40 -7.83
CA TYR A 33 2.59 -0.92 -9.19
C TYR A 33 3.66 0.11 -9.58
N TYR A 34 3.81 1.18 -8.80
CA TYR A 34 4.75 2.26 -9.12
C TYR A 34 6.20 1.75 -9.21
N ARG A 35 6.59 0.86 -8.30
CA ARG A 35 7.90 0.19 -8.35
C ARG A 35 8.03 -0.62 -9.65
N ARG A 36 7.06 -1.49 -9.96
CA ARG A 36 7.09 -2.35 -11.15
C ARG A 36 7.08 -1.55 -12.45
N PHE A 37 6.32 -0.46 -12.50
CA PHE A 37 6.26 0.47 -13.63
C PHE A 37 7.63 1.07 -13.96
N ASN A 38 8.50 1.25 -12.96
CA ASN A 38 9.82 1.84 -13.11
C ASN A 38 10.99 0.83 -13.17
N LEU A 39 10.76 -0.48 -13.00
CA LEU A 39 11.83 -1.49 -12.88
C LEU A 39 12.82 -1.53 -14.05
N ASN A 40 12.37 -1.20 -15.27
CA ASN A 40 13.18 -1.27 -16.50
C ASN A 40 13.32 0.09 -17.20
N LYS A 41 12.96 1.17 -16.51
CA LYS A 41 13.02 2.52 -17.10
C LYS A 41 14.39 3.10 -16.84
N SER A 42 15.31 2.85 -17.77
CA SER A 42 16.67 3.39 -17.75
C SER A 42 16.65 4.90 -18.01
N GLY A 43 16.67 5.68 -16.93
CA GLY A 43 16.87 7.12 -16.94
C GLY A 43 17.05 7.62 -15.50
N ASP A 44 17.84 8.68 -15.30
CA ASP A 44 18.23 9.20 -13.98
C ASP A 44 17.06 9.66 -13.07
N LYS A 45 15.81 9.54 -13.52
CA LYS A 45 14.61 9.94 -12.77
C LYS A 45 13.48 8.91 -12.94
N GLN A 46 12.92 8.48 -11.81
CA GLN A 46 11.70 7.70 -11.75
C GLN A 46 10.56 8.45 -12.49
N GLN A 47 9.85 7.75 -13.35
CA GLN A 47 8.73 8.32 -14.10
C GLN A 47 7.44 8.19 -13.30
N GLN A 48 6.61 9.23 -13.36
CA GLN A 48 5.24 9.14 -12.87
C GLN A 48 4.34 8.55 -13.96
N PRO A 49 3.58 7.47 -13.68
CA PRO A 49 2.58 6.97 -14.61
C PRO A 49 1.51 8.02 -14.82
N THR A 50 1.00 8.14 -16.05
CA THR A 50 -0.22 8.93 -16.29
C THR A 50 -1.42 8.25 -15.64
N GLN A 51 -2.49 9.01 -15.40
CA GLN A 51 -3.75 8.44 -14.89
C GLN A 51 -4.28 7.31 -15.78
N GLN A 52 -4.22 7.48 -17.12
CA GLN A 52 -4.65 6.46 -18.07
C GLN A 52 -3.80 5.19 -17.95
N GLN A 53 -2.46 5.32 -17.86
CA GLN A 53 -1.56 4.16 -17.69
C GLN A 53 -1.82 3.41 -16.38
N PHE A 54 -2.20 4.13 -15.33
CA PHE A 54 -2.62 3.54 -14.06
C PHE A 54 -3.93 2.77 -14.23
N GLN A 55 -4.95 3.39 -14.84
CA GLN A 55 -6.26 2.79 -15.06
C GLN A 55 -6.18 1.55 -15.96
N ASP A 56 -5.58 1.66 -17.14
CA ASP A 56 -5.46 0.57 -18.12
C ASP A 56 -4.79 -0.68 -17.50
N TYR A 57 -3.76 -0.46 -16.69
CA TYR A 57 -3.06 -1.53 -16.00
C TYR A 57 -3.96 -2.26 -15.00
N HIS A 58 -4.68 -1.52 -14.16
CA HIS A 58 -5.53 -2.12 -13.12
C HIS A 58 -6.78 -2.77 -13.71
N GLU A 59 -7.38 -2.17 -14.75
CA GLU A 59 -8.50 -2.78 -15.48
C GLU A 59 -8.08 -4.12 -16.11
N THR A 60 -6.89 -4.16 -16.72
CA THR A 60 -6.33 -5.41 -17.27
C THR A 60 -6.07 -6.43 -16.18
N LEU A 61 -5.45 -6.03 -15.07
CA LEU A 61 -5.16 -6.90 -13.93
C LEU A 61 -6.43 -7.54 -13.36
N ILE A 62 -7.48 -6.75 -13.17
CA ILE A 62 -8.79 -7.22 -12.68
C ILE A 62 -9.44 -8.16 -13.69
N LYS A 63 -9.47 -7.78 -14.97
CA LYS A 63 -10.06 -8.59 -16.05
C LYS A 63 -9.39 -9.95 -16.16
N ASP A 64 -8.06 -9.97 -16.11
CA ASP A 64 -7.27 -11.20 -16.17
C ASP A 64 -7.58 -12.08 -14.96
N ALA A 65 -7.54 -11.55 -13.74
CA ALA A 65 -7.84 -12.30 -12.52
C ALA A 65 -9.26 -12.89 -12.53
N LYS A 66 -10.26 -12.14 -13.02
CA LYS A 66 -11.64 -12.64 -13.19
C LYS A 66 -11.71 -13.75 -14.25
N SER A 67 -10.96 -13.64 -15.34
CA SER A 67 -10.96 -14.64 -16.43
C SER A 67 -10.41 -16.00 -16.01
N TYR A 68 -9.45 -16.03 -15.08
CA TYR A 68 -8.84 -17.25 -14.57
C TYR A 68 -9.71 -17.97 -13.53
N HIS A 69 -10.95 -17.51 -13.28
CA HIS A 69 -11.83 -18.02 -12.22
C HIS A 69 -11.11 -18.04 -10.87
N TYR A 70 -10.26 -17.05 -10.61
CA TYR A 70 -9.43 -17.00 -9.41
C TYR A 70 -10.30 -17.02 -8.13
N HIS A 71 -11.60 -16.68 -8.24
CA HIS A 71 -12.57 -16.80 -7.14
C HIS A 71 -13.85 -17.53 -7.54
N LYS A 72 -14.28 -18.45 -6.65
CA LYS A 72 -15.58 -19.12 -6.69
C LYS A 72 -16.73 -18.22 -6.19
N GLU A 73 -16.41 -17.13 -5.50
CA GLU A 73 -17.35 -16.12 -5.00
C GLU A 73 -17.14 -14.78 -5.73
N LYS A 74 -18.19 -13.95 -5.82
CA LYS A 74 -18.12 -12.63 -6.48
C LYS A 74 -17.48 -11.61 -5.52
N LEU A 75 -16.16 -11.48 -5.58
CA LEU A 75 -15.45 -10.35 -4.98
C LEU A 75 -15.69 -9.07 -5.78
N SER A 76 -15.81 -7.93 -5.10
CA SER A 76 -15.68 -6.60 -5.69
C SER A 76 -14.27 -6.37 -6.24
N ASP A 77 -14.10 -5.35 -7.07
CA ASP A 77 -12.80 -5.03 -7.68
C ASP A 77 -11.72 -4.69 -6.65
N LEU A 78 -12.08 -4.01 -5.55
CA LEU A 78 -11.13 -3.72 -4.47
C LEU A 78 -10.74 -4.99 -3.70
N GLU A 79 -11.71 -5.82 -3.33
CA GLU A 79 -11.43 -7.09 -2.62
C GLU A 79 -10.52 -7.98 -3.46
N LEU A 80 -10.77 -8.04 -4.77
CA LEU A 80 -9.92 -8.74 -5.71
C LEU A 80 -8.50 -8.15 -5.75
N LEU A 81 -8.36 -6.82 -5.77
CA LEU A 81 -7.04 -6.17 -5.73
C LEU A 81 -6.31 -6.43 -4.40
N LEU A 82 -7.01 -6.44 -3.27
CA LEU A 82 -6.44 -6.77 -1.96
C LEU A 82 -5.93 -8.21 -1.93
N GLU A 83 -6.72 -9.15 -2.44
CA GLU A 83 -6.32 -10.56 -2.55
C GLU A 83 -5.09 -10.71 -3.47
N LEU A 84 -5.13 -10.10 -4.66
CA LEU A 84 -4.01 -10.12 -5.59
C LEU A 84 -2.75 -9.53 -4.96
N GLN A 85 -2.88 -8.46 -4.17
CA GLN A 85 -1.77 -7.86 -3.43
C GLN A 85 -1.20 -8.84 -2.39
N HIS A 86 -2.05 -9.60 -1.69
CA HIS A 86 -1.62 -10.65 -0.76
C HIS A 86 -0.75 -11.70 -1.46
N TYR A 87 -1.08 -12.05 -2.70
CA TYR A 87 -0.28 -12.95 -3.55
C TYR A 87 0.88 -12.28 -4.31
N GLY A 88 1.19 -11.01 -4.02
CA GLY A 88 2.35 -10.30 -4.57
C GLY A 88 2.12 -9.64 -5.94
N ALA A 89 0.87 -9.48 -6.37
CA ALA A 89 0.55 -8.66 -7.54
C ALA A 89 0.96 -7.20 -7.32
N ALA A 90 1.30 -6.52 -8.42
CA ALA A 90 1.71 -5.13 -8.36
C ALA A 90 0.50 -4.21 -8.43
N THR A 91 -0.15 -3.96 -7.29
CA THR A 91 -1.30 -3.08 -7.19
C THR A 91 -0.90 -1.63 -6.85
N GLY A 92 -1.83 -0.71 -7.02
CA GLY A 92 -1.72 0.69 -6.62
C GLY A 92 -1.87 0.91 -5.11
N LEU A 93 -2.18 -0.13 -4.34
CA LEU A 93 -2.50 -0.06 -2.93
C LEU A 93 -1.24 0.11 -2.07
N VAL A 94 -1.37 0.94 -1.03
CA VAL A 94 -0.35 1.15 0.00
C VAL A 94 -1.05 1.08 1.35
N ASP A 95 -0.76 0.04 2.10
CA ASP A 95 -1.33 -0.24 3.41
C ASP A 95 -0.57 0.47 4.55
N PHE A 96 -1.29 0.82 5.61
CA PHE A 96 -0.72 1.34 6.85
C PHE A 96 -1.38 0.66 8.05
N SER A 97 -0.61 0.48 9.11
CA SER A 97 -1.09 -0.01 10.39
C SER A 97 -1.27 1.13 11.38
N ARG A 98 -2.27 1.04 12.26
CA ARG A 98 -2.40 1.90 13.44
C ARG A 98 -1.47 1.46 14.58
N ASP A 99 -0.97 0.23 14.52
CA ASP A 99 -0.02 -0.31 15.49
C ASP A 99 1.41 -0.18 14.96
N PHE A 100 2.22 0.59 15.68
CA PHE A 100 3.63 0.78 15.38
C PHE A 100 4.42 -0.53 15.42
N LEU A 101 4.10 -1.47 16.32
CA LEU A 101 4.83 -2.73 16.45
C LEU A 101 4.63 -3.63 15.23
N ILE A 102 3.43 -3.61 14.63
CA ILE A 102 3.15 -4.31 13.37
C ILE A 102 4.02 -3.71 12.25
N ALA A 103 4.06 -2.38 12.12
CA ALA A 103 4.90 -1.72 11.12
C ALA A 103 6.40 -2.00 11.36
N LEU A 104 6.84 -2.03 12.61
CA LEU A 104 8.22 -2.37 12.96
C LEU A 104 8.57 -3.81 12.59
N TRP A 105 7.63 -4.75 12.78
CA TRP A 105 7.80 -6.14 12.37
C TRP A 105 8.05 -6.24 10.85
N PHE A 106 7.21 -5.59 10.03
CA PHE A 106 7.41 -5.54 8.57
C PHE A 106 8.74 -4.91 8.17
N ALA A 107 9.20 -3.89 8.91
CA ALA A 107 10.50 -3.27 8.64
C ALA A 107 11.68 -4.21 8.96
N ALA A 108 11.53 -5.19 9.85
CA ALA A 108 12.61 -6.05 10.30
C ALA A 108 12.59 -7.47 9.71
N HIS A 109 11.45 -7.93 9.18
CA HIS A 109 11.23 -9.36 8.91
C HIS A 109 11.78 -9.84 7.56
N ASP A 110 11.46 -9.14 6.46
CA ASP A 110 11.52 -9.75 5.13
C ASP A 110 12.90 -9.74 4.44
N ASN A 111 13.82 -8.84 4.83
CA ASN A 111 15.06 -8.62 4.07
C ASN A 111 16.31 -8.67 4.97
N LYS A 112 16.81 -9.89 5.19
CA LYS A 112 17.99 -10.12 6.04
C LYS A 112 19.22 -9.41 5.46
N GLY A 113 19.90 -8.62 6.29
CA GLY A 113 21.11 -7.89 5.89
C GLY A 113 20.84 -6.50 5.28
N LYS A 114 19.58 -6.07 5.23
CA LYS A 114 19.20 -4.69 4.92
C LYS A 114 18.62 -4.02 6.16
N ASN A 115 18.82 -2.71 6.27
CA ASN A 115 18.12 -1.91 7.27
C ASN A 115 16.71 -1.63 6.76
N GLY A 116 15.71 -1.85 7.58
CA GLY A 116 14.35 -1.40 7.31
C GLY A 116 14.08 0.02 7.81
N LYS A 117 12.92 0.55 7.41
CA LYS A 117 12.43 1.87 7.80
C LYS A 117 10.95 1.82 8.13
N VAL A 118 10.53 2.58 9.15
CA VAL A 118 9.12 2.83 9.45
C VAL A 118 8.77 4.25 9.04
N PHE A 119 7.77 4.39 8.18
CA PHE A 119 7.14 5.66 7.84
C PHE A 119 6.05 5.96 8.87
N VAL A 120 5.94 7.24 9.26
CA VAL A 120 4.93 7.74 10.19
C VAL A 120 4.17 8.84 9.48
N LEU A 121 2.84 8.75 9.46
CA LEU A 121 1.96 9.80 8.92
C LEU A 121 0.96 10.21 9.99
N ASN A 122 0.74 11.51 10.09
CA ASN A 122 -0.36 12.07 10.86
C ASN A 122 -1.63 12.02 10.00
N ILE A 123 -2.68 11.37 10.48
CA ILE A 123 -3.97 11.28 9.79
C ILE A 123 -4.58 12.66 9.57
N ASN A 124 -4.31 13.63 10.45
CA ASN A 124 -4.79 15.00 10.25
C ASN A 124 -4.10 15.72 9.08
N ASP A 125 -2.93 15.24 8.65
CA ASP A 125 -2.24 15.74 7.45
C ASP A 125 -2.74 15.04 6.16
N ILE A 126 -3.52 13.96 6.29
CA ILE A 126 -4.11 13.19 5.18
C ILE A 126 -5.28 13.94 4.55
N VAL A 127 -5.73 15.08 5.08
CA VAL A 127 -6.84 15.91 4.54
C VAL A 127 -6.63 16.37 3.08
N LYS A 128 -5.45 16.13 2.48
CA LYS A 128 -5.18 16.27 1.03
C LYS A 128 -5.59 15.08 0.17
N PHE A 129 -5.99 13.96 0.75
CA PHE A 129 -6.60 12.84 0.05
C PHE A 129 -8.11 13.03 0.14
N SER A 130 -8.72 13.30 -1.00
CA SER A 130 -10.17 13.41 -1.13
C SER A 130 -10.82 12.11 -0.66
N GLU A 131 -11.90 12.23 0.11
CA GLU A 131 -12.91 11.17 0.18
C GLU A 131 -13.29 10.82 -1.26
N LEU A 132 -13.42 9.52 -1.55
CA LEU A 132 -13.93 9.06 -2.84
C LEU A 132 -15.26 9.77 -3.08
N GLN A 133 -15.34 10.58 -4.13
CA GLN A 133 -16.61 11.13 -4.53
C GLN A 133 -17.46 9.97 -5.03
N LYS A 134 -18.63 9.80 -4.41
CA LYS A 134 -19.65 8.81 -4.80
C LYS A 134 -19.82 8.84 -6.34
N GLY A 135 -19.41 7.78 -7.03
CA GLY A 135 -19.46 7.68 -8.49
C GLY A 135 -18.13 7.41 -9.21
N GLU A 136 -16.99 7.30 -8.51
CA GLU A 136 -15.74 6.85 -9.13
C GLU A 136 -15.67 5.31 -9.18
N LYS A 137 -15.89 4.81 -10.41
CA LYS A 137 -16.21 3.42 -10.84
C LYS A 137 -15.38 2.24 -10.31
N ILE A 138 -14.37 2.44 -9.46
CA ILE A 138 -13.52 1.33 -8.95
C ILE A 138 -13.83 0.99 -7.48
N PHE A 139 -14.44 1.90 -6.70
CA PHE A 139 -14.60 1.72 -5.25
C PHE A 139 -16.04 1.90 -4.71
N ASP A 140 -17.00 2.29 -5.55
CA ASP A 140 -18.40 2.50 -5.12
C ASP A 140 -19.10 1.24 -4.59
N GLU A 141 -18.59 0.04 -4.91
CA GLU A 141 -19.19 -1.23 -4.47
C GLU A 141 -18.85 -1.59 -3.01
N CYS A 142 -17.88 -0.92 -2.39
CA CYS A 142 -17.36 -1.29 -1.07
C CYS A 142 -18.15 -0.73 0.12
N GLU A 143 -19.07 0.23 -0.07
CA GLU A 143 -19.89 0.78 1.02
C GLU A 143 -20.98 -0.18 1.54
N ASN A 144 -21.10 -1.40 0.99
CA ASN A 144 -22.21 -2.32 1.32
C ASN A 144 -21.88 -3.44 2.32
N TYR A 145 -20.68 -3.49 2.89
CA TYR A 145 -20.35 -4.46 3.94
C TYR A 145 -19.89 -3.76 5.22
N ASN A 146 -20.81 -3.67 6.18
CA ASN A 146 -20.46 -3.40 7.58
C ASN A 146 -19.64 -4.58 8.11
N LEU A 147 -18.40 -4.33 8.55
CA LEU A 147 -17.76 -4.85 9.78
C LEU A 147 -16.35 -4.25 9.96
#